data_AF-A0A1H2QK80-F1
#
_entry.id   AF-A0A1H2QK80-F1
#
_cell.length_a   1.000
_cell.length_b   1.000
_cell.length_c   1.000
_cell.angle_alpha   90.00
_cell.angle_beta   90.00
_cell.angle_gamma   90.00
#
_symmetry.space_group_name_H-M   'P 1'
#
loop_
_entity.id
_entity.type
_entity.pdbx_description
1 polymer ?
#
loop_
_entity_poly.entity_id
_entity_poly.type
_entity_poly.pdbx_seq_one_letter_code
_entity_poly.pdbx_strand_id
1 'polypeptide(L)'
;MEYGMNHVVFEEMFYVTGGCIPLGAEALTGAAHQSNEVAAVLPFYMYCFHPREWQEYTLFTEDPLPSALNHAAHTALGAQGLHAGKKIKRFFYGASAIAPPLPDNRPTASSMKEWTSRIFWQYQSLHQKARVLESRTHTRRPRPREWFVTTAGKGTYYGAHENESSN
;
A
#
# COMPACT_ATOMS: atom_id res chain seq x y z
N MET A 1 8.51 2.39 5.33
CA MET A 1 7.08 2.66 5.14
C MET A 1 6.37 1.63 5.98
N GLU A 2 5.29 2.01 6.65
CA GLU A 2 4.55 1.11 7.53
C GLU A 2 3.88 0.02 6.69
N TYR A 3 3.79 -1.19 7.26
CA TYR A 3 3.21 -2.37 6.60
C TYR A 3 1.80 -2.09 6.04
N GLY A 4 1.00 -1.28 6.75
CA GLY A 4 -0.35 -0.90 6.35
C GLY A 4 -0.40 -0.13 5.02
N MET A 5 0.56 0.77 4.79
CA MET A 5 0.61 1.55 3.55
C MET A 5 1.00 0.69 2.34
N ASN A 6 1.98 -0.21 2.49
CA ASN A 6 2.35 -1.12 1.40
C ASN A 6 1.17 -2.00 0.98
N HIS A 7 0.44 -2.57 1.95
CA HIS A 7 -0.73 -3.40 1.65
C HIS A 7 -1.82 -2.60 0.92
N VAL A 8 -2.15 -1.40 1.41
CA VAL A 8 -3.17 -0.55 0.78
C VAL A 8 -2.77 -0.12 -0.64
N VAL A 9 -1.50 0.20 -0.87
CA VAL A 9 -0.99 0.53 -2.20
C VAL A 9 -1.09 -0.66 -3.15
N PHE A 10 -0.80 -1.87 -2.67
CA PHE A 10 -0.96 -3.09 -3.46
C PHE A 10 -2.43 -3.34 -3.84
N GLU A 11 -3.34 -3.30 -2.85
CA GLU A 11 -4.78 -3.49 -3.07
C GLU A 11 -5.35 -2.45 -4.04
N GLU A 12 -4.93 -1.19 -3.89
CA GLU A 12 -5.37 -0.13 -4.80
C GLU A 12 -4.88 -0.38 -6.22
N MET A 13 -3.60 -0.73 -6.40
CA MET A 13 -3.05 -1.05 -7.72
C MET A 13 -3.77 -2.25 -8.33
N PHE A 14 -3.97 -3.32 -7.55
CA PHE A 14 -4.72 -4.51 -7.98
C PHE A 14 -6.14 -4.15 -8.44
N TYR A 15 -6.83 -3.27 -7.71
CA TYR A 15 -8.17 -2.83 -8.07
C TYR A 15 -8.18 -2.01 -9.37
N VAL A 16 -7.32 -0.99 -9.50
CA VAL A 16 -7.33 -0.10 -10.68
C VAL A 16 -6.85 -0.79 -11.95
N THR A 17 -6.13 -1.92 -11.85
CA THR A 17 -5.74 -2.75 -13.00
C THR A 17 -6.71 -3.91 -13.26
N GLY A 18 -7.87 -3.95 -12.62
CA GLY A 18 -8.88 -4.99 -12.84
C GLY A 18 -8.46 -6.38 -12.34
N GLY A 19 -7.61 -6.44 -11.32
CA GLY A 19 -7.16 -7.68 -10.68
C GLY A 19 -5.93 -8.33 -11.34
N CYS A 20 -5.31 -7.68 -12.32
CA CYS A 20 -4.07 -8.15 -12.93
C CYS A 20 -3.07 -7.02 -12.97
N ILE A 21 -2.04 -7.04 -12.12
CA ILE A 21 -1.01 -6.00 -12.09
C ILE A 21 0.01 -6.32 -13.18
N PRO A 22 0.22 -5.42 -14.18
CA PRO A 22 1.28 -5.60 -15.17
C PRO A 22 2.65 -5.75 -14.52
N LEU A 23 3.50 -6.58 -15.11
CA LEU A 23 4.84 -6.83 -14.60
C LEU A 23 5.83 -5.81 -15.18
N GLY A 24 6.54 -5.15 -14.28
CA GLY A 24 7.64 -4.24 -14.62
C GLY A 24 7.19 -2.81 -14.95
N ALA A 25 8.15 -1.89 -14.84
CA ALA A 25 7.92 -0.46 -14.97
C ALA A 25 7.35 -0.04 -16.33
N GLU A 26 7.82 -0.65 -17.42
CA GLU A 26 7.38 -0.34 -18.78
C GLU A 26 5.91 -0.70 -19.00
N ALA A 27 5.51 -1.94 -18.70
CA ALA A 27 4.13 -2.39 -18.86
C ALA A 27 3.15 -1.61 -17.96
N LEU A 28 3.58 -1.30 -16.73
CA LEU A 28 2.81 -0.44 -15.82
C LEU A 28 2.66 0.98 -16.34
N THR A 29 3.70 1.54 -16.95
CA THR A 29 3.65 2.86 -17.59
C THR A 29 2.71 2.85 -18.80
N GLY A 30 2.74 1.79 -19.61
CA GLY A 30 1.78 1.57 -20.69
C GLY A 30 0.33 1.54 -20.20
N ALA A 31 0.06 0.86 -19.09
CA ALA A 31 -1.27 0.86 -18.46
C ALA A 31 -1.64 2.24 -17.90
N ALA A 32 -0.68 2.98 -17.33
CA ALA A 32 -0.89 4.33 -16.82
C ALA A 32 -1.25 5.34 -17.92
N HIS A 33 -0.77 5.16 -19.15
CA HIS A 33 -1.23 5.97 -20.29
C HIS A 33 -2.71 5.75 -20.62
N GLN A 34 -3.24 4.57 -20.32
CA GLN A 34 -4.63 4.20 -20.63
C GLN A 34 -5.59 4.53 -19.47
N SER A 35 -5.08 4.68 -18.25
CA SER A 35 -5.89 4.98 -17.06
C SER A 35 -5.18 5.96 -16.13
N ASN A 36 -5.84 7.09 -15.89
CA ASN A 36 -5.38 8.10 -14.94
C ASN A 36 -5.36 7.59 -13.50
N GLU A 37 -6.23 6.63 -13.17
CA GLU A 37 -6.29 5.95 -11.88
C GLU A 37 -5.02 5.11 -11.67
N VAL A 38 -4.63 4.31 -12.67
CA VAL A 38 -3.36 3.57 -12.66
C VAL A 38 -2.20 4.54 -12.53
N ALA A 39 -2.17 5.61 -13.34
CA ALA A 39 -1.11 6.62 -13.30
C ALA A 39 -0.98 7.30 -11.93
N ALA A 40 -2.10 7.58 -11.25
CA ALA A 40 -2.09 8.22 -9.93
C ALA A 40 -1.54 7.29 -8.82
N VAL A 41 -1.75 5.98 -8.95
CA VAL A 41 -1.26 4.98 -7.97
C VAL A 41 0.19 4.56 -8.28
N LEU A 42 0.57 4.53 -9.56
CA LEU A 42 1.85 4.05 -10.06
C LEU A 42 3.08 4.53 -9.27
N PRO A 43 3.30 5.84 -9.03
CA PRO A 43 4.51 6.28 -8.33
C PRO A 43 4.61 5.67 -6.93
N PHE A 44 3.48 5.52 -6.23
CA PHE A 44 3.45 4.92 -4.90
C PHE A 44 3.69 3.42 -4.94
N TYR A 45 3.09 2.72 -5.90
CA TYR A 45 3.33 1.29 -6.10
C TYR A 45 4.81 1.02 -6.38
N MET A 46 5.39 1.76 -7.32
CA MET A 46 6.81 1.65 -7.66
C MET A 46 7.71 1.97 -6.47
N TYR A 47 7.41 3.02 -5.70
CA TYR A 47 8.16 3.31 -4.47
C TYR A 47 8.09 2.18 -3.43
N CYS A 48 6.95 1.52 -3.29
CA CYS A 48 6.75 0.47 -2.28
C CYS A 48 7.45 -0.84 -2.66
N PHE A 49 7.38 -1.24 -3.93
CA PHE A 49 7.73 -2.59 -4.38
C PHE A 49 8.91 -2.63 -5.35
N HIS A 50 9.10 -1.59 -6.16
CA HIS A 50 10.07 -1.56 -7.26
C HIS A 50 10.90 -0.25 -7.31
N PRO A 51 11.45 0.26 -6.17
CA PRO A 51 11.98 1.62 -6.12
C PRO A 51 13.23 1.82 -6.98
N ARG A 52 14.08 0.79 -7.12
CA ARG A 52 15.29 0.85 -7.96
C ARG A 52 14.94 0.80 -9.44
N GLU A 53 14.13 -0.19 -9.81
CA GLU A 53 13.62 -0.36 -11.17
C GLU A 53 12.93 0.92 -11.66
N TRP A 54 12.17 1.60 -10.81
CA TRP A 54 11.52 2.87 -11.17
C TRP A 54 12.50 3.99 -11.48
N GLN A 55 13.55 4.12 -10.67
CA GLN A 55 14.58 5.14 -10.87
C GLN A 55 15.37 4.85 -12.16
N GLU A 56 15.78 3.59 -12.36
CA GLU A 56 16.46 3.15 -13.58
C GLU A 56 15.59 3.36 -14.82
N TYR A 57 14.34 2.91 -14.78
CA TYR A 57 13.41 3.10 -15.89
C TYR A 57 13.20 4.58 -16.22
N THR A 58 12.96 5.43 -15.20
CA THR A 58 12.77 6.87 -15.42
C THR A 58 14.02 7.55 -16.01
N LEU A 59 15.22 7.08 -15.67
CA LEU A 59 16.48 7.64 -16.17
C LEU A 59 16.67 7.41 -17.67
N PHE A 60 16.25 6.25 -18.18
CA PHE A 60 16.55 5.81 -19.54
C PHE A 60 15.38 5.88 -20.51
N THR A 61 14.15 5.93 -20.01
CA THR A 61 12.96 6.00 -20.86
C THR A 61 12.81 7.36 -21.54
N GLU A 62 12.39 7.35 -22.80
CA GLU A 62 12.00 8.57 -23.53
C GLU A 62 10.54 8.99 -23.24
N ASP A 63 9.81 8.19 -22.48
CA ASP A 63 8.45 8.46 -22.07
C ASP A 63 8.43 9.60 -21.03
N PRO A 64 7.69 10.70 -21.28
CA PRO A 64 7.62 11.82 -20.33
C PRO A 64 6.79 11.50 -19.08
N LEU A 65 5.93 10.47 -19.09
CA LEU A 65 4.98 10.21 -18.01
C LEU A 65 5.69 9.87 -16.68
N PRO A 66 6.68 8.96 -16.60
CA PRO A 66 7.44 8.69 -15.38
C PRO A 66 8.05 9.94 -14.74
N SER A 67 8.68 10.80 -15.55
CA SER A 67 9.24 12.07 -15.09
C SER A 67 8.14 12.99 -14.54
N ALA A 68 7.02 13.12 -15.25
CA ALA A 68 5.90 13.95 -14.82
C ALA A 68 5.34 13.47 -13.48
N LEU A 69 5.15 12.16 -13.31
CA LEU A 69 4.66 11.56 -12.07
C LEU A 69 5.66 11.77 -10.92
N ASN A 70 6.96 11.69 -11.16
CA ASN A 70 7.98 11.96 -10.13
C ASN A 70 7.99 13.43 -9.70
N HIS A 71 7.94 14.37 -10.64
CA HIS A 71 7.86 15.81 -10.32
C HIS A 71 6.55 16.16 -9.60
N ALA A 72 5.44 15.60 -10.05
CA ALA A 72 4.13 15.81 -9.45
C ALA A 72 4.06 15.21 -8.03
N ALA A 73 4.62 14.02 -7.82
CA ALA A 73 4.73 13.41 -6.49
C ALA A 73 5.65 14.19 -5.56
N HIS A 74 6.79 14.68 -6.05
CA HIS A 74 7.67 15.56 -5.27
C HIS A 74 6.92 16.81 -4.79
N THR A 75 6.21 17.47 -5.71
CA THR A 75 5.44 18.69 -5.41
C THR A 75 4.29 18.41 -4.45
N ALA A 76 3.49 17.37 -4.72
CA ALA A 76 2.34 16.98 -3.92
C ALA A 76 2.74 16.63 -2.47
N LEU A 77 3.79 15.84 -2.30
CA LEU A 77 4.31 15.42 -0.99
C LEU A 77 5.03 16.56 -0.25
N GLY A 78 5.45 17.60 -0.97
CA GLY A 78 6.01 18.83 -0.41
C GLY A 78 4.95 19.80 0.14
N ALA A 79 3.67 19.64 -0.21
CA ALA A 79 2.60 20.54 0.21
C ALA A 79 2.46 20.60 1.74
N GLN A 80 2.27 21.81 2.28
CA GLN A 80 2.21 22.06 3.73
C GLN A 80 1.06 21.31 4.43
N GLY A 81 -0.02 20.99 3.71
CA GLY A 81 -1.15 20.21 4.24
C GLY A 81 -0.96 18.69 4.20
N LEU A 82 0.16 18.18 3.64
CA LEU A 82 0.42 16.76 3.51
C LEU A 82 1.59 16.33 4.41
N HIS A 83 1.24 15.70 5.54
CA HIS A 83 2.20 15.13 6.49
C HIS A 83 2.79 13.80 5.99
N ALA A 84 3.37 13.79 4.78
CA ALA A 84 4.02 12.60 4.26
C ALA A 84 5.34 12.29 4.99
N GLY A 85 5.70 11.00 5.07
CA GLY A 85 6.92 10.57 5.75
C GLY A 85 8.21 11.10 5.08
N LYS A 86 9.25 11.36 5.88
CA LYS A 86 10.54 11.88 5.37
C LYS A 86 11.15 10.99 4.27
N LYS A 87 11.01 9.67 4.38
CA LYS A 87 11.57 8.71 3.41
C LYS A 87 10.94 8.84 2.02
N ILE A 88 9.62 8.94 1.94
CA ILE A 88 8.92 9.06 0.65
C ILE A 88 9.16 10.42 0.01
N LYS A 89 9.17 11.50 0.81
CA LYS A 89 9.53 12.85 0.33
C LYS A 89 10.94 12.86 -0.28
N ARG A 90 11.91 12.27 0.41
CA ARG A 90 13.31 12.19 -0.07
C ARG A 90 13.43 11.34 -1.33
N PHE A 91 12.68 10.24 -1.43
CA PHE A 91 12.68 9.41 -2.63
C PHE A 91 12.21 10.18 -3.86
N PHE A 92 11.04 10.82 -3.80
CA PHE A 92 10.53 11.55 -4.96
C PHE A 92 11.29 12.83 -5.25
N TYR A 93 11.88 13.49 -4.25
CA TYR A 93 12.86 14.54 -4.50
C TYR A 93 14.03 14.03 -5.35
N GLY A 94 14.66 12.92 -4.95
CA GLY A 94 15.76 12.32 -5.70
C GLY A 94 15.33 11.84 -7.09
N ALA A 95 14.19 11.14 -7.20
CA ALA A 95 13.66 10.66 -8.47
C ALA A 95 13.33 11.82 -9.43
N SER A 96 12.79 12.93 -8.92
CA SER A 96 12.53 14.13 -9.71
C SER A 96 13.80 14.87 -10.13
N ALA A 97 14.87 14.81 -9.33
CA ALA A 97 16.13 15.48 -9.64
C ALA A 97 16.95 14.76 -10.72
N ILE A 98 16.76 13.45 -10.85
CA ILE A 98 17.44 12.64 -11.88
C ILE A 98 16.58 12.47 -13.14
N ALA A 99 15.28 12.75 -13.05
CA ALA A 99 14.37 12.61 -14.17
C ALA A 99 14.78 13.57 -15.31
N PRO A 100 14.72 13.11 -16.57
CA PRO A 100 14.87 14.01 -17.71
C PRO A 100 13.88 15.18 -17.62
N PRO A 101 14.28 16.39 -17.99
CA PRO A 101 13.39 17.54 -18.01
C PRO A 101 12.17 17.24 -18.89
N LEU A 102 11.00 17.67 -18.43
CA LEU A 102 9.77 17.50 -19.19
C LEU A 102 9.88 18.29 -20.51
N PRO A 103 9.83 17.63 -21.67
CA PRO A 103 9.91 18.33 -22.94
C PRO A 103 8.68 19.23 -23.13
N ASP A 104 8.90 20.50 -23.47
CA ASP A 104 7.82 21.47 -23.73
C ASP A 104 6.79 20.98 -24.78
N ASN A 105 7.21 20.04 -25.64
CA ASN A 105 6.48 19.61 -26.83
C ASN A 105 5.92 18.18 -26.76
N ARG A 106 6.13 17.39 -25.69
CA ARG A 106 5.46 16.08 -25.52
C ARG A 106 4.47 16.15 -24.36
N PRO A 107 3.19 16.46 -24.64
CA PRO A 107 2.20 16.57 -23.58
C PRO A 107 1.97 15.20 -22.94
N THR A 108 2.01 15.15 -21.61
CA THR A 108 1.39 14.04 -20.88
C THR A 108 -0.13 14.17 -20.96
N ALA A 109 -0.87 13.08 -20.68
CA ALA A 109 -2.34 13.07 -20.72
C ALA A 109 -3.04 14.10 -19.80
N SER A 110 -2.30 14.75 -18.89
CA SER A 110 -2.76 15.83 -18.04
C SER A 110 -1.64 16.84 -17.79
N SER A 111 -2.01 18.06 -17.40
CA SER A 111 -1.05 19.10 -17.00
C SER A 111 -0.34 18.74 -15.69
N MET A 112 0.82 19.35 -15.44
CA MET A 112 1.56 19.15 -14.17
C MET A 112 0.74 19.52 -12.92
N LYS A 113 -0.10 20.56 -13.02
CA LYS A 113 -1.00 20.98 -11.93
C LYS A 113 -2.05 19.90 -11.63
N GLU A 114 -2.63 19.31 -12.68
CA GLU A 114 -3.60 18.22 -12.54
C GLU A 114 -2.94 16.97 -11.97
N TRP A 115 -1.77 16.58 -12.47
CA TRP A 115 -1.03 15.43 -11.92
C TRP A 115 -0.69 15.62 -10.45
N THR A 116 -0.19 16.80 -10.07
CA THR A 116 0.11 17.12 -8.67
C THR A 116 -1.14 16.99 -7.81
N SER A 117 -2.28 17.49 -8.29
CA SER A 117 -3.56 17.42 -7.57
C SER A 117 -4.04 15.97 -7.42
N ARG A 118 -4.01 15.18 -8.50
CA ARG A 118 -4.39 13.76 -8.49
C ARG A 118 -3.53 12.97 -7.52
N ILE A 119 -2.21 13.14 -7.58
CA ILE A 119 -1.25 12.44 -6.72
C ILE A 119 -1.43 12.85 -5.25
N PHE A 120 -1.70 14.13 -4.98
CA PHE A 120 -2.00 14.61 -3.63
C PHE A 120 -3.21 13.88 -3.03
N TRP A 121 -4.34 13.87 -3.76
CA TRP A 121 -5.56 13.21 -3.29
C TRP A 121 -5.39 11.70 -3.18
N GLN A 122 -4.67 11.08 -4.12
CA GLN A 122 -4.37 9.65 -4.07
C GLN A 122 -3.56 9.30 -2.82
N TYR A 123 -2.49 10.07 -2.52
CA TYR A 123 -1.72 9.84 -1.29
C TYR A 123 -2.58 10.00 -0.03
N GLN A 124 -3.43 11.02 0.04
CA GLN A 124 -4.33 11.20 1.17
C GLN A 124 -5.28 10.01 1.36
N SER A 125 -5.88 9.54 0.26
CA SER A 125 -6.77 8.37 0.25
C SER A 125 -6.05 7.12 0.77
N LEU A 126 -4.87 6.81 0.21
CA LEU A 126 -4.05 5.67 0.62
C LEU A 126 -3.66 5.76 2.10
N HIS A 127 -3.22 6.94 2.55
CA HIS A 127 -2.84 7.17 3.94
C HIS A 127 -4.02 6.99 4.90
N GLN A 128 -5.21 7.49 4.53
CA GLN A 128 -6.42 7.32 5.34
C GLN A 128 -6.84 5.84 5.42
N LYS A 129 -6.81 5.11 4.30
CA LYS A 129 -7.07 3.67 4.25
C LYS A 129 -6.08 2.89 5.14
N ALA A 130 -4.80 3.24 5.09
CA ALA A 130 -3.75 2.60 5.90
C ALA A 130 -3.98 2.80 7.41
N ARG A 131 -4.31 4.03 7.83
CA ARG A 131 -4.64 4.32 9.24
C ARG A 131 -5.84 3.51 9.74
N VAL A 132 -6.88 3.36 8.91
CA VAL A 132 -8.06 2.55 9.26
C VAL A 132 -7.65 1.07 9.46
N LEU A 133 -6.81 0.53 8.58
CA LEU A 133 -6.31 -0.85 8.72
C LEU A 133 -5.50 -1.06 10.01
N GLU A 134 -4.63 -0.12 10.36
CA GLU A 134 -3.82 -0.17 11.59
C GLU A 134 -4.68 -0.09 12.84
N SER A 135 -5.71 0.75 12.86
CA SER A 135 -6.65 0.83 13.99
C SER A 135 -7.45 -0.47 14.20
N ARG A 136 -7.81 -1.17 13.12
CA ARG A 136 -8.52 -2.46 13.17
C ARG A 136 -7.64 -3.62 13.64
N THR A 137 -6.36 -3.59 13.34
CA THR A 137 -5.41 -4.62 13.80
C THR A 137 -5.06 -4.44 15.28
N HIS A 138 -4.98 -3.21 15.79
CA HIS A 138 -4.73 -2.92 17.20
C HIS A 138 -5.89 -3.31 18.14
N THR A 139 -7.13 -3.25 17.66
CA THR A 139 -8.33 -3.65 18.43
C THR A 139 -8.52 -5.17 18.53
N ARG A 140 -7.78 -5.94 17.72
CA ARG A 140 -7.84 -7.41 17.69
C ARG A 140 -6.65 -8.04 18.40
N ARG A 141 -6.29 -7.56 19.61
CA ARG A 141 -5.50 -8.39 20.52
C ARG A 141 -6.39 -9.58 20.94
N PRO A 142 -5.97 -10.84 20.72
CA PRO A 142 -6.70 -11.95 21.29
C PRO A 142 -6.59 -11.82 22.81
N ARG A 143 -7.69 -11.52 23.48
CA ARG A 143 -7.78 -11.79 24.91
C ARG A 143 -7.47 -13.29 25.07
N PRO A 144 -6.56 -13.69 25.96
CA PRO A 144 -6.48 -15.10 26.32
C PRO A 144 -7.89 -15.49 26.78
N ARG A 145 -8.49 -16.47 26.13
CA ARG A 145 -9.64 -17.16 26.72
C ARG A 145 -9.06 -17.89 27.92
N GLU A 146 -9.08 -17.25 29.08
CA GLU A 146 -9.08 -17.97 30.35
C GLU A 146 -10.32 -18.86 30.30
N TRP A 147 -10.07 -20.13 30.00
CA TRP A 147 -11.04 -21.18 30.18
C TRP A 147 -11.27 -21.28 31.68
N PHE A 148 -12.31 -20.60 32.16
CA PHE A 148 -12.89 -20.90 33.47
C PHE A 148 -13.38 -22.34 33.41
N VAL A 149 -12.59 -23.26 33.96
CA VAL A 149 -13.07 -24.59 34.34
C VAL A 149 -14.04 -24.35 35.50
N THR A 150 -15.33 -24.31 35.19
CA THR A 150 -16.39 -24.38 36.20
C THR A 150 -16.38 -25.79 36.78
N THR A 151 -15.65 -26.00 37.87
CA THR A 151 -15.90 -27.14 38.76
C THR A 151 -17.14 -26.84 39.58
N ALA A 152 -18.31 -27.18 39.03
CA ALA A 152 -19.55 -27.26 39.80
C ALA A 152 -20.28 -28.54 39.40
N GLY A 153 -20.20 -29.55 40.26
CA GLY A 153 -20.88 -30.83 40.07
C GLY A 153 -20.62 -31.78 41.25
N LYS A 154 -21.27 -31.51 42.39
CA LYS A 154 -21.51 -32.54 43.40
C LYS A 154 -22.47 -33.58 42.80
N GLY A 155 -22.17 -34.86 43.03
CA GLY A 155 -23.16 -35.93 43.05
C GLY A 155 -22.67 -37.24 42.44
N THR A 156 -22.19 -38.17 43.28
CA THR A 156 -22.93 -39.38 43.67
C THR A 156 -22.11 -40.21 44.64
N TYR A 157 -22.74 -40.59 45.76
CA TYR A 157 -22.32 -41.64 46.67
C TYR A 157 -23.06 -42.93 46.30
N TYR A 158 -22.44 -44.07 46.64
CA TYR A 158 -22.91 -45.45 46.63
C TYR A 158 -22.90 -46.23 45.31
N GLY A 159 -22.19 -47.36 45.35
CA GLY A 159 -22.21 -48.41 44.35
C GLY A 159 -21.05 -49.38 44.51
N ALA A 160 -20.96 -50.03 45.68
CA ALA A 160 -20.10 -51.19 45.88
C ALA A 160 -20.60 -52.34 44.99
N HIS A 161 -19.70 -52.94 44.21
CA HIS A 161 -19.69 -54.38 43.93
C HIS A 161 -18.35 -54.73 43.28
N GLU A 162 -17.39 -55.07 44.15
CA GLU A 162 -16.30 -55.97 43.78
C GLU A 162 -16.92 -57.35 43.54
N ASN A 163 -16.87 -57.82 42.30
CA ASN A 163 -16.93 -59.24 42.00
C ASN A 163 -15.62 -59.55 41.30
N GLU A 164 -14.67 -60.12 42.04
CA GLU A 164 -13.76 -61.18 41.57
C GLU A 164 -12.81 -61.59 42.71
N SER A 165 -13.15 -62.71 43.34
CA SER A 165 -12.17 -63.65 43.88
C SER A 165 -12.75 -65.06 43.74
N SER A 166 -11.90 -65.92 43.19
CA SER A 166 -12.14 -67.20 42.55
C SER A 166 -12.74 -68.30 43.45
N ASN A 167 -13.48 -69.22 42.81
CA ASN A 167 -13.19 -70.66 42.82
C ASN A 167 -13.85 -71.35 41.62
#